data_AF-A0A6B2DKH1-F1
#
_entry.id   AF-A0A6B2DKH1-F1
#
_cell.length_a   1.000
_cell.length_b   1.000
_cell.length_c   1.000
_cell.angle_alpha   90.00
_cell.angle_beta   90.00
_cell.angle_gamma   90.00
#
_symmetry.space_group_name_H-M   'P 1'
#
loop_
_entity.id
_entity.type
_entity.pdbx_description
1 polymer ?
#
loop_
_entity_poly.entity_id
_entity_poly.type
_entity_poly.pdbx_seq_one_letter_code
_entity_poly.pdbx_strand_id
1 'polypeptide(L)'
;MTIELGPLGAYLTAAEATAADAVALEEAGYGAVWLAASPAADLRAAERLLDATSRIVVGTSVLNVWQADADEVAGSYHRITREHPGRLLLGIGAGHREVDAEYTSPLAKVASYLDTLTAAGVPADRVLLAALGPKMLRLAADRAAGTLTLQV
;
A
#
# COMPACT_ATOMS: atom_id res chain seq x y z
N MET A 1 11.82 7.53 -10.49
CA MET A 1 10.64 7.90 -11.31
C MET A 1 9.51 8.21 -10.36
N THR A 2 9.03 9.44 -10.32
CA THR A 2 7.92 9.85 -9.45
C THR A 2 6.63 9.16 -9.91
N ILE A 3 5.80 8.67 -8.97
CA ILE A 3 4.48 8.13 -9.28
C ILE A 3 3.51 9.30 -9.46
N GLU A 4 2.80 9.36 -10.59
CA GLU A 4 1.77 10.36 -10.84
C GLU A 4 0.38 9.79 -10.56
N LEU A 5 -0.26 10.27 -9.50
CA LEU A 5 -1.56 9.77 -9.04
C LEU A 5 -2.75 10.38 -9.77
N GLY A 6 -2.54 11.49 -10.49
CA GLY A 6 -3.62 12.30 -11.03
C GLY A 6 -4.49 12.97 -9.95
N PRO A 7 -5.51 13.73 -10.36
CA PRO A 7 -6.37 14.50 -9.45
C PRO A 7 -7.46 13.67 -8.76
N LEU A 8 -7.77 12.48 -9.28
CA LEU A 8 -8.86 11.62 -8.81
C LEU A 8 -8.34 10.23 -8.45
N GLY A 9 -8.68 9.78 -7.23
CA GLY A 9 -8.44 8.43 -6.76
C GLY A 9 -9.74 7.78 -6.29
N ALA A 10 -9.96 6.52 -6.68
CA ALA A 10 -11.09 5.72 -6.21
C ALA A 10 -10.67 4.87 -5.01
N TYR A 11 -11.54 4.75 -4.01
CA TYR A 11 -11.33 3.89 -2.85
C TYR A 11 -12.31 2.73 -2.92
N LEU A 12 -11.81 1.50 -3.05
CA LEU A 12 -12.61 0.30 -3.32
C LEU A 12 -12.22 -0.81 -2.35
N THR A 13 -13.19 -1.57 -1.85
CA THR A 13 -12.90 -2.84 -1.16
C THR A 13 -12.36 -3.87 -2.15
N ALA A 14 -11.66 -4.89 -1.66
CA ALA A 14 -11.18 -5.99 -2.50
C ALA A 14 -12.30 -6.73 -3.25
N ALA A 15 -13.54 -6.71 -2.71
CA ALA A 15 -14.71 -7.29 -3.36
C ALA A 15 -15.26 -6.43 -4.52
N GLU A 16 -15.12 -5.10 -4.41
CA GLU A 16 -15.55 -4.13 -5.43
C GLU A 16 -14.47 -3.88 -6.49
N ALA A 17 -13.21 -4.18 -6.19
CA ALA A 17 -12.07 -3.97 -7.06
C ALA A 17 -11.96 -5.04 -8.15
N THR A 18 -12.88 -5.03 -9.12
CA THR A 18 -12.78 -5.89 -10.31
C THR A 18 -11.91 -5.26 -11.40
N ALA A 19 -11.40 -6.09 -12.31
CA ALA A 19 -10.68 -5.63 -13.50
C ALA A 19 -11.54 -4.68 -14.36
N ALA A 20 -12.84 -4.99 -14.50
CA ALA A 20 -13.76 -4.16 -15.28
C ALA A 20 -13.98 -2.78 -14.65
N ASP A 21 -14.10 -2.72 -13.32
CA ASP A 21 -14.23 -1.45 -12.60
C ASP A 21 -12.96 -0.60 -12.71
N ALA A 22 -11.78 -1.23 -12.63
CA ALA A 22 -10.51 -0.52 -12.80
C ALA A 22 -10.35 0.06 -14.21
N VAL A 23 -10.77 -0.68 -15.25
CA VAL A 23 -10.81 -0.17 -16.63
C VAL A 23 -11.78 1.01 -16.75
N ALA A 24 -12.99 0.88 -16.22
CA ALA A 24 -13.99 1.95 -16.28
C ALA A 24 -13.52 3.22 -15.55
N LEU A 25 -12.88 3.08 -14.39
CA LEU A 25 -12.27 4.20 -13.66
C LEU A 25 -11.12 4.84 -14.44
N GLU A 26 -10.27 4.02 -15.06
CA GLU A 26 -9.24 4.49 -15.96
C GLU A 26 -9.87 5.27 -17.13
N GLU A 27 -10.87 4.76 -17.84
CA GLU A 27 -11.54 5.50 -18.92
C GLU A 27 -12.20 6.80 -18.45
N ALA A 28 -12.72 6.82 -17.21
CA ALA A 28 -13.32 8.01 -16.59
C ALA A 28 -12.30 9.06 -16.11
N GLY A 29 -10.99 8.80 -16.25
CA GLY A 29 -9.93 9.77 -15.91
C GLY A 29 -9.38 9.67 -14.49
N TYR A 30 -9.71 8.60 -13.74
CA TYR A 30 -9.06 8.34 -12.45
C TYR A 30 -7.60 7.96 -12.68
N GLY A 31 -6.72 8.44 -11.80
CA GLY A 31 -5.29 8.14 -11.86
C GLY A 31 -4.86 7.10 -10.82
N ALA A 32 -5.68 6.86 -9.79
CA ALA A 32 -5.37 5.90 -8.75
C ALA A 32 -6.58 5.06 -8.30
N VAL A 33 -6.34 3.81 -7.93
CA VAL A 33 -7.24 2.96 -7.14
C VAL A 33 -6.56 2.60 -5.83
N TRP A 34 -7.25 2.85 -4.72
CA TRP A 34 -6.81 2.52 -3.38
C TRP A 34 -7.63 1.32 -2.88
N LEU A 35 -6.95 0.19 -2.71
CA LEU A 35 -7.53 -1.04 -2.20
C LEU A 35 -7.72 -0.94 -0.68
N ALA A 36 -8.97 -0.80 -0.29
CA ALA A 36 -9.45 -0.74 1.07
C ALA A 36 -9.35 -2.10 1.76
N ALA A 37 -8.90 -2.08 3.01
CA ALA A 37 -8.67 -3.24 3.90
C ALA A 37 -7.46 -4.10 3.55
N SER A 38 -6.82 -4.69 4.57
CA SER A 38 -5.59 -5.49 4.50
C SER A 38 -5.66 -6.55 3.39
N PRO A 39 -5.09 -6.29 2.19
CA PRO A 39 -4.96 -7.37 1.23
C PRO A 39 -3.96 -8.40 1.79
N ALA A 40 -4.05 -9.63 1.32
CA ALA A 40 -3.02 -10.62 1.60
C ALA A 40 -1.64 -10.09 1.15
N ALA A 41 -0.58 -10.55 1.79
CA ALA A 41 0.79 -10.17 1.47
C ALA A 41 1.20 -10.50 0.01
N ASP A 42 0.45 -11.40 -0.64
CA ASP A 42 0.62 -11.75 -2.05
C ASP A 42 0.24 -10.65 -3.06
N LEU A 43 -0.48 -9.60 -2.62
CA LEU A 43 -0.94 -8.47 -3.44
C LEU A 43 -1.65 -8.86 -4.76
N ARG A 44 -2.24 -10.06 -4.85
CA ARG A 44 -2.85 -10.55 -6.10
C ARG A 44 -4.02 -9.68 -6.57
N ALA A 45 -4.75 -9.07 -5.64
CA ALA A 45 -5.80 -8.13 -5.98
C ALA A 45 -5.25 -6.91 -6.73
N ALA A 46 -4.13 -6.35 -6.27
CA ALA A 46 -3.49 -5.20 -6.92
C ALA A 46 -2.94 -5.57 -8.29
N GLU A 47 -2.27 -6.72 -8.40
CA GLU A 47 -1.74 -7.23 -9.66
C GLU A 47 -2.84 -7.36 -10.73
N ARG A 48 -3.98 -7.98 -10.39
CA ARG A 48 -5.12 -8.12 -11.33
C ARG A 48 -5.64 -6.78 -11.86
N LEU A 49 -5.63 -5.74 -11.04
CA LEU A 49 -6.04 -4.41 -11.49
C LEU A 49 -5.01 -3.79 -12.42
N LEU A 50 -3.73 -3.97 -12.11
CA LEU A 50 -2.61 -3.47 -12.91
C LEU A 50 -2.51 -4.17 -14.27
N ASP A 51 -2.79 -5.48 -14.32
CA ASP A 51 -2.90 -6.27 -15.55
C ASP A 51 -4.00 -5.73 -16.49
N ALA A 52 -5.12 -5.31 -15.92
CA ALA A 52 -6.29 -4.87 -16.67
C ALA A 52 -6.16 -3.44 -17.21
N THR A 53 -5.21 -2.65 -16.72
CA THR A 53 -5.13 -1.21 -16.93
C THR A 53 -3.75 -0.79 -17.44
N SER A 54 -3.67 0.37 -18.06
CA SER A 54 -2.44 0.82 -18.74
C SER A 54 -1.67 1.90 -17.98
N ARG A 55 -2.37 2.73 -17.21
CA ARG A 55 -1.81 3.92 -16.55
C ARG A 55 -2.17 4.04 -15.07
N ILE A 56 -3.25 3.41 -14.62
CA ILE A 56 -3.72 3.57 -13.24
C ILE A 56 -2.63 3.13 -12.25
N VAL A 57 -2.49 3.88 -11.17
CA VAL A 57 -1.67 3.49 -10.01
C VAL A 57 -2.56 2.74 -9.03
N VAL A 58 -2.08 1.62 -8.52
CA VAL A 58 -2.78 0.87 -7.47
C VAL A 58 -2.02 1.02 -6.16
N GLY A 59 -2.73 1.45 -5.12
CA GLY A 59 -2.19 1.59 -3.78
C GLY A 59 -2.94 0.71 -2.78
N THR A 60 -2.24 0.14 -1.81
CA THR A 60 -2.91 -0.50 -0.66
C THR A 60 -3.31 0.56 0.37
N SER A 61 -4.46 0.40 1.03
CA SER A 61 -4.93 1.32 2.09
C SER A 61 -5.72 0.58 3.17
N VAL A 62 -5.06 -0.15 4.09
CA VAL A 62 -3.61 -0.35 4.22
C VAL A 62 -3.27 -1.82 4.45
N LEU A 63 -2.05 -2.22 4.08
CA LEU A 63 -1.43 -3.45 4.54
C LEU A 63 -1.22 -3.37 6.04
N ASN A 64 -1.78 -4.33 6.77
CA ASN A 64 -1.61 -4.45 8.21
C ASN A 64 -0.30 -5.19 8.53
N VAL A 65 0.63 -4.50 9.19
CA VAL A 65 1.96 -5.03 9.58
C VAL A 65 1.91 -6.23 10.54
N TRP A 66 0.75 -6.51 11.15
CA TRP A 66 0.54 -7.68 11.99
C TRP A 66 0.09 -8.91 11.21
N GLN A 67 -0.51 -8.73 10.03
CA GLN A 67 -1.14 -9.79 9.23
C GLN A 67 -0.34 -10.11 7.97
N ALA A 68 0.20 -9.10 7.30
CA ALA A 68 0.95 -9.25 6.06
C ALA A 68 2.45 -9.29 6.35
N ASP A 69 3.10 -10.44 6.13
CA ASP A 69 4.54 -10.57 6.33
C ASP A 69 5.35 -9.62 5.43
N ALA A 70 6.40 -8.99 5.97
CA ALA A 70 7.15 -7.96 5.26
C ALA A 70 8.01 -8.52 4.12
N ASP A 71 8.60 -9.71 4.29
CA ASP A 71 9.43 -10.35 3.27
C ASP A 71 8.54 -10.82 2.11
N GLU A 72 7.36 -11.37 2.42
CA GLU A 72 6.38 -11.74 1.40
C GLU A 72 5.89 -10.50 0.61
N VAL A 73 5.53 -9.41 1.31
CA VAL A 73 5.14 -8.15 0.65
C VAL A 73 6.26 -7.61 -0.23
N ALA A 74 7.52 -7.66 0.21
CA ALA A 74 8.66 -7.24 -0.61
C ALA A 74 8.81 -8.10 -1.88
N GLY A 75 8.65 -9.42 -1.76
CA GLY A 75 8.65 -10.33 -2.91
C GLY A 75 7.52 -10.00 -3.90
N SER A 76 6.31 -9.76 -3.39
CA SER A 76 5.16 -9.35 -4.21
C SER A 76 5.37 -8.00 -4.89
N TYR A 77 5.94 -7.02 -4.18
CA TYR A 77 6.28 -5.72 -4.74
C TYR A 77 7.24 -5.86 -5.93
N HIS A 78 8.32 -6.63 -5.79
CA HIS A 78 9.31 -6.82 -6.87
C HIS A 78 8.76 -7.59 -8.06
N ARG A 79 7.89 -8.57 -7.81
CA ARG A 79 7.17 -9.28 -8.88
C ARG A 79 6.29 -8.33 -9.69
N ILE A 80 5.42 -7.59 -9.01
CA ILE A 80 4.44 -6.70 -9.66
C ILE A 80 5.16 -5.55 -10.38
N THR A 81 6.15 -4.93 -9.75
CA THR A 81 6.84 -3.77 -10.35
C THR A 81 7.76 -4.11 -11.51
N ARG A 82 8.12 -5.39 -11.69
CA ARG A 82 8.80 -5.87 -12.90
C ARG A 82 7.89 -5.78 -14.13
N GLU A 83 6.61 -6.09 -13.96
CA GLU A 83 5.61 -6.11 -15.04
C GLU A 83 4.89 -4.76 -15.16
N HIS A 84 4.71 -4.04 -14.05
CA HIS A 84 4.03 -2.74 -13.97
C HIS A 84 4.91 -1.68 -13.29
N PRO A 85 6.02 -1.27 -13.93
CA PRO A 85 6.97 -0.34 -13.33
C PRO A 85 6.30 1.00 -13.00
N GLY A 86 6.47 1.45 -11.74
CA GLY A 86 5.99 2.76 -11.30
C GLY A 86 4.47 2.88 -11.16
N ARG A 87 3.75 1.77 -10.95
CA ARG A 87 2.28 1.79 -10.80
C ARG A 87 1.77 1.15 -9.51
N LEU A 88 2.65 0.75 -8.59
CA LEU A 88 2.29 0.18 -7.29
C LEU A 88 2.78 1.06 -6.13
N LEU A 89 1.89 1.35 -5.18
CA LEU A 89 2.21 1.96 -3.89
C LEU A 89 1.81 1.04 -2.72
N LEU A 90 2.68 0.96 -1.72
CA LEU A 90 2.42 0.21 -0.49
C LEU A 90 1.98 1.17 0.61
N GLY A 91 0.67 1.31 0.82
CA GLY A 91 0.16 1.92 2.04
C GLY A 91 0.17 0.91 3.17
N ILE A 92 0.86 1.23 4.26
CA ILE A 92 1.15 0.35 5.39
C ILE A 92 0.62 0.98 6.67
N GLY A 93 0.05 0.18 7.56
CA GLY A 93 -0.41 0.65 8.85
C GLY A 93 -0.43 -0.44 9.92
N ALA A 94 -0.55 0.01 11.17
CA ALA A 94 -0.76 -0.89 12.30
C ALA A 94 -2.22 -1.37 12.45
N GLY A 95 -3.17 -0.77 11.69
CA GLY A 95 -4.60 -1.07 11.77
C GLY A 95 -5.17 -0.97 13.19
N HIS A 96 -6.26 -1.70 13.43
CA HIS A 96 -6.76 -2.00 14.76
C HIS A 96 -5.92 -3.15 15.36
N ARG A 97 -5.41 -2.96 16.58
CA ARG A 97 -4.76 -4.05 17.34
C ARG A 97 -5.80 -5.13 17.57
N GLU A 98 -5.56 -6.34 17.07
CA GLU A 98 -6.21 -7.51 17.65
C GLU A 98 -5.69 -7.68 19.08
N VAL A 99 -6.59 -8.11 19.96
CA VAL A 99 -6.48 -8.03 21.43
C VAL A 99 -5.26 -8.80 21.97
N ASP A 100 -4.66 -9.69 21.17
CA ASP A 100 -3.60 -10.62 21.57
C ASP A 100 -2.18 -10.27 21.07
N ALA A 101 -1.97 -9.11 20.44
CA ALA A 101 -0.61 -8.65 20.09
C ALA A 101 0.13 -8.15 21.35
N GLU A 102 0.73 -9.09 22.07
CA GLU A 102 1.55 -8.89 23.25
C GLU A 102 2.79 -7.98 22.98
N TYR A 103 3.04 -7.08 23.94
CA TYR A 103 4.29 -6.32 24.20
C TYR A 103 4.89 -5.32 23.18
N THR A 104 4.59 -5.34 21.89
CA THR A 104 5.26 -4.43 20.93
C THR A 104 4.43 -3.18 20.62
N SER A 105 5.03 -2.00 20.73
CA SER A 105 4.36 -0.74 20.36
C SER A 105 4.09 -0.68 18.84
N PRO A 106 2.92 -0.16 18.39
CA PRO A 106 2.62 -0.01 16.97
C PRO A 106 3.68 0.75 16.19
N LEU A 107 4.27 1.78 16.80
CA LEU A 107 5.36 2.55 16.19
C LEU A 107 6.60 1.68 15.95
N ALA A 108 7.00 0.88 16.95
CA ALA A 108 8.16 -0.01 16.82
C ALA A 108 7.93 -1.10 15.78
N LYS A 109 6.71 -1.66 15.73
CA LYS A 109 6.36 -2.67 14.72
C LYS A 109 6.41 -2.09 13.30
N VAL A 110 5.84 -0.91 13.07
CA VAL A 110 5.90 -0.25 11.75
C VAL A 110 7.34 0.11 11.39
N ALA A 111 8.14 0.62 12.34
CA ALA A 111 9.55 0.92 12.08
C ALA A 111 10.34 -0.34 11.66
N SER A 112 10.18 -1.45 12.38
CA SER A 112 10.80 -2.73 12.03
C SER A 112 10.30 -3.28 10.70
N TYR A 113 9.01 -3.10 10.38
CA TYR A 113 8.46 -3.49 9.09
C TYR A 113 9.13 -2.74 7.93
N LEU A 114 9.34 -1.43 8.10
CA LEU A 114 10.06 -0.59 7.14
C LEU A 114 11.54 -0.99 7.01
N ASP A 115 12.17 -1.43 8.10
CA ASP A 115 13.54 -1.96 8.06
C ASP A 115 13.62 -3.19 7.16
N THR A 116 12.70 -4.13 7.31
CA THR A 116 12.64 -5.33 6.45
C THR A 116 12.41 -4.97 4.98
N LEU A 117 11.43 -4.10 4.68
CA LEU A 117 11.19 -3.64 3.31
C LEU A 117 12.41 -2.95 2.69
N THR A 118 13.09 -2.10 3.47
CA THR A 118 14.30 -1.41 3.03
C THR A 118 15.43 -2.40 2.74
N ALA A 119 15.65 -3.36 3.65
CA ALA A 119 16.67 -4.40 3.47
C ALA A 119 16.40 -5.29 2.25
N ALA A 120 15.12 -5.54 1.95
CA ALA A 120 14.68 -6.25 0.76
C ALA A 120 14.69 -5.38 -0.52
N GLY A 121 15.10 -4.11 -0.44
CA GLY A 121 15.27 -3.22 -1.60
C GLY A 121 13.98 -2.56 -2.08
N VAL A 122 12.93 -2.50 -1.28
CA VAL A 122 11.73 -1.70 -1.59
C VAL A 122 12.04 -0.22 -1.36
N PRO A 123 11.92 0.65 -2.37
CA PRO A 123 12.24 2.08 -2.23
C PRO A 123 11.28 2.81 -1.29
N ALA A 124 11.80 3.71 -0.46
CA ALA A 124 10.99 4.51 0.46
C ALA A 124 9.96 5.40 -0.27
N ASP A 125 10.26 5.84 -1.49
CA ASP A 125 9.36 6.63 -2.35
C ASP A 125 8.18 5.80 -2.93
N ARG A 126 8.05 4.54 -2.52
CA ARG A 126 6.94 3.61 -2.87
C ARG A 126 6.09 3.21 -1.68
N VAL A 127 6.43 3.71 -0.49
CA VAL A 127 5.74 3.38 0.75
C VAL A 127 5.00 4.61 1.25
N LEU A 128 3.77 4.41 1.72
CA LEU A 128 2.97 5.40 2.44
C LEU A 128 2.59 4.82 3.80
N LEU A 129 2.54 5.66 4.83
CA LEU A 129 2.12 5.22 6.17
C LEU A 129 0.74 5.73 6.55
N ALA A 130 -0.12 4.84 7.06
CA ALA A 130 -1.29 5.25 7.83
C ALA A 130 -0.82 5.90 9.14
N ALA A 131 -0.84 7.23 9.16
CA ALA A 131 -0.24 8.02 10.21
C ALA A 131 -1.20 9.13 10.66
N LEU A 132 -1.68 9.04 11.89
CA LEU A 132 -2.55 10.05 12.51
C LEU A 132 -1.86 10.79 13.67
N GLY A 133 -1.03 10.07 14.44
CA GLY A 133 -0.31 10.64 15.58
C GLY A 133 1.03 11.27 15.20
N PRO A 134 1.50 12.29 15.94
CA PRO A 134 2.71 13.05 15.61
C PRO A 134 3.97 12.18 15.47
N LYS A 135 4.10 11.12 16.27
CA LYS A 135 5.23 10.19 16.18
C LYS A 135 5.21 9.38 14.87
N MET A 136 4.03 8.92 14.44
CA MET A 136 3.89 8.17 13.19
C MET A 136 4.03 9.09 11.97
N LEU A 137 3.51 10.33 12.06
CA LEU A 137 3.72 11.36 11.03
C LEU A 137 5.21 11.69 10.86
N ARG A 138 5.96 11.78 11.96
CA ARG A 138 7.41 11.96 11.90
C ARG A 138 8.11 10.77 11.26
N LEU A 139 7.74 9.54 11.63
CA LEU A 139 8.27 8.34 10.98
C LEU A 139 8.00 8.33 9.48
N ALA A 140 6.79 8.73 9.05
CA ALA A 140 6.43 8.83 7.65
C ALA A 140 7.28 9.87 6.91
N ALA A 141 7.48 11.04 7.50
CA ALA A 141 8.33 12.09 6.92
C ALA A 141 9.80 11.64 6.77
N ASP A 142 10.30 10.85 7.71
CA ASP A 142 11.69 10.39 7.72
C ASP A 142 11.93 9.19 6.77
N ARG A 143 10.93 8.32 6.56
CA ARG A 143 11.14 6.97 5.99
C ARG A 143 10.17 6.53 4.90
N ALA A 144 9.21 7.37 4.50
CA ALA A 144 8.19 7.03 3.51
C ALA A 144 7.97 8.19 2.53
N ALA A 145 7.24 7.93 1.45
CA ALA A 145 6.85 8.93 0.46
C ALA A 145 5.80 9.92 1.01
N GLY A 146 5.10 9.55 2.07
CA GLY A 146 4.00 10.33 2.62
C GLY A 146 3.06 9.51 3.50
N THR A 147 1.84 10.01 3.66
CA THR A 147 0.88 9.50 4.63
C THR A 147 -0.49 9.26 4.01
N LEU A 148 -1.18 8.22 4.46
CA LEU A 148 -2.60 8.01 4.25
C LEU A 148 -3.34 8.35 5.55
N THR A 149 -4.44 9.09 5.47
CA THR A 149 -5.22 9.48 6.66
C THR A 149 -6.44 8.60 6.91
N LEU A 150 -6.67 7.58 6.07
CA LEU A 150 -7.78 6.65 6.25
C LEU A 150 -7.35 5.50 7.18
N GLN A 151 -8.12 5.30 8.26
CA GLN A 151 -8.17 4.05 9.01
C GLN A 151 -9.54 3.43 8.73
N VAL A 152 -9.56 2.16 8.32
CA VAL A 152 -10.73 1.28 8.53
C VAL A 152 -10.47 0.42 9.76
#